data_AF-X1FVD2-F1
#
_entry.id   AF-X1FVD2-F1
#
_cell.length_a   1.000
_cell.length_b   1.000
_cell.length_c   1.000
_cell.angle_alpha   90.00
_cell.angle_beta   90.00
_cell.angle_gamma   90.00
#
_symmetry.space_group_name_H-M   'P 1'
#
loop_
_entity.id
_entity.type
_entity.pdbx_description
1 polymer ?
#
loop_
_entity_poly.entity_id
_entity_poly.type
_entity_poly.pdbx_seq_one_letter_code
_entity_poly.pdbx_strand_id
1 'polypeptide(L)'
;MYIPCSISNNRSRIRITWSTTEVVSTESIGVSYDPSLAIDTVGNIHIAWQDYSDYLGSGISWDIFYKRWDDSSSLWTTTEYVS
;
A
#
# COMPACT_ATOMS: atom_id res chain seq x y z
N MET A 1 -0.33 -7.79 -3.44
CA MET A 1 0.48 -6.72 -4.06
C MET A 1 1.85 -6.68 -3.38
N TYR A 2 2.94 -6.70 -4.15
CA TYR A 2 4.32 -6.73 -3.64
C TYR A 2 4.96 -5.36 -3.82
N ILE A 3 5.59 -4.81 -2.78
CA ILE A 3 6.31 -3.53 -2.87
C ILE A 3 7.82 -3.80 -2.74
N PRO A 4 8.57 -3.71 -3.85
CA PRO A 4 10.00 -3.47 -3.80
C PRO A 4 10.38 -2.14 -4.50
N CYS A 5 11.09 -1.21 -3.82
CA CYS A 5 11.70 -0.02 -4.44
C CYS A 5 13.24 0.02 -4.43
N SER A 6 13.85 0.31 -5.61
CA SER A 6 15.02 1.21 -5.72
C SER A 6 15.06 1.95 -7.07
N ILE A 7 15.26 3.27 -7.05
CA ILE A 7 15.90 4.06 -8.13
C ILE A 7 17.17 4.65 -7.51
N SER A 8 18.34 4.43 -8.11
CA SER A 8 19.59 5.03 -7.63
C SER A 8 20.01 6.21 -8.50
N ASN A 9 20.30 7.37 -7.89
CA ASN A 9 21.30 8.29 -8.43
C ASN A 9 22.02 9.09 -7.32
N ASN A 10 23.20 8.58 -6.99
CA ASN A 10 24.42 9.22 -6.49
C ASN A 10 24.35 10.64 -5.85
N ARG A 11 23.97 10.76 -4.56
CA ARG A 11 24.56 11.69 -3.55
C ARG A 11 24.39 11.11 -2.14
N SER A 12 25.50 10.97 -1.40
CA SER A 12 25.66 10.43 -0.02
C SER A 12 25.19 8.97 0.19
N ARG A 13 26.11 8.09 0.58
CA ARG A 13 25.87 6.64 0.79
C ARG A 13 24.98 6.39 2.02
N ILE A 14 23.67 6.51 1.86
CA ILE A 14 22.70 5.84 2.72
C ILE A 14 22.72 4.37 2.33
N ARG A 15 23.01 3.47 3.28
CA ARG A 15 22.79 2.03 3.07
C ARG A 15 21.28 1.82 3.04
N ILE A 16 20.72 1.77 1.84
CA ILE A 16 19.33 1.36 1.61
C ILE A 16 19.34 -0.16 1.54
N THR A 17 18.85 -0.81 2.59
CA THR A 17 18.61 -2.25 2.59
C THR A 17 17.12 -2.50 2.43
N TRP A 18 16.79 -3.52 1.65
CA TRP A 18 15.44 -4.06 1.61
C TRP A 18 14.92 -4.34 3.02
N SER A 19 13.71 -3.88 3.32
CA SER A 19 13.00 -4.25 4.54
C SER A 19 12.34 -5.63 4.38
N THR A 20 11.79 -6.13 5.47
CA THR A 20 10.84 -7.25 5.41
C THR A 20 9.64 -6.85 4.57
N THR A 21 9.15 -7.78 3.75
CA THR A 21 7.92 -7.61 2.98
C THR A 21 6.72 -7.57 3.93
N GLU A 22 5.76 -6.69 3.63
CA GLU A 22 4.50 -6.56 4.35
C GLU A 22 3.32 -6.72 3.37
N VAL A 23 2.22 -7.30 3.86
CA VAL A 23 0.95 -7.38 3.12
C VAL A 23 0.10 -6.19 3.53
N VAL A 24 -0.32 -5.37 2.56
CA VAL A 24 -1.13 -4.17 2.83
C VAL A 24 -2.63 -4.50 2.87
N SER A 25 -3.08 -5.41 2.01
CA SER A 25 -4.47 -5.87 1.90
C SER A 25 -4.82 -6.93 2.95
N THR A 26 -4.49 -6.68 4.22
CA THR A 26 -4.56 -7.67 5.31
C THR A 26 -5.95 -8.25 5.56
N GLU A 27 -7.00 -7.55 5.17
CA GLU A 27 -8.38 -7.97 5.38
C GLU A 27 -8.99 -8.64 4.12
N SER A 28 -8.26 -8.66 3.01
CA SER A 28 -8.69 -9.38 1.81
C SER A 28 -8.64 -10.89 2.05
N ILE A 29 -9.71 -11.57 1.65
CA ILE A 29 -9.81 -13.03 1.62
C ILE A 29 -9.83 -13.56 0.17
N GLY A 30 -9.64 -12.67 -0.80
CA GLY A 30 -9.78 -12.95 -2.21
C GLY A 30 -8.55 -12.51 -2.99
N VAL A 31 -8.80 -11.85 -4.12
CA VAL A 31 -7.73 -11.52 -5.07
C VAL A 31 -7.57 -10.01 -5.16
N SER A 32 -6.34 -9.54 -4.98
CA SER A 32 -5.97 -8.12 -5.11
C SER A 32 -5.16 -7.87 -6.38
N TYR A 33 -5.55 -6.88 -7.18
CA TYR A 33 -4.91 -6.49 -8.44
C TYR A 33 -4.69 -4.99 -8.57
N ASP A 34 -3.98 -4.62 -9.63
CA ASP A 34 -3.72 -3.25 -10.09
C ASP A 34 -3.32 -2.25 -8.99
N PRO A 35 -2.20 -2.52 -8.30
CA PRO A 35 -1.49 -1.55 -7.47
C PRO A 35 -1.38 -0.13 -8.05
N SER A 36 -1.64 0.88 -7.23
CA SER A 36 -1.14 2.24 -7.47
C SER A 36 -0.52 2.81 -6.20
N LEU A 37 0.69 3.38 -6.31
CA LEU A 37 1.43 3.92 -5.18
C LEU A 37 2.02 5.30 -5.50
N ALA A 38 1.90 6.22 -4.55
CA ALA A 38 2.49 7.55 -4.59
C ALA A 38 3.05 7.94 -3.21
N ILE A 39 3.98 8.88 -3.19
CA ILE A 39 4.53 9.44 -1.95
C ILE A 39 4.20 10.93 -1.91
N ASP A 40 3.67 11.42 -0.80
CA ASP A 40 3.36 12.85 -0.62
C ASP A 40 4.62 13.68 -0.28
N THR A 41 4.47 14.99 -0.13
CA THR A 41 5.59 15.90 0.15
C THR A 41 6.20 15.74 1.54
N VAL A 42 5.53 15.04 2.45
CA VAL A 42 5.99 14.82 3.83
C VAL A 42 6.46 13.37 4.06
N GLY A 43 6.44 12.52 3.03
CA GLY A 43 6.97 11.16 3.06
C GLY A 43 5.93 10.07 3.30
N ASN A 44 4.64 10.41 3.42
CA ASN A 44 3.60 9.39 3.56
C ASN A 44 3.42 8.63 2.26
N ILE A 45 3.18 7.32 2.37
CA ILE A 45 2.93 6.46 1.20
C ILE A 45 1.44 6.30 1.03
N HIS A 46 0.92 6.63 -0.14
CA HIS A 46 -0.46 6.43 -0.54
C HIS A 46 -0.54 5.20 -1.42
N ILE A 47 -1.44 4.27 -1.09
CA ILE A 47 -1.62 3.04 -1.86
C ILE A 47 -3.10 2.79 -2.09
N ALA A 48 -3.45 2.55 -3.35
CA ALA A 48 -4.78 2.09 -3.75
C ALA A 48 -4.66 0.78 -4.54
N TRP A 49 -5.64 -0.09 -4.42
CA TRP A 49 -5.69 -1.37 -5.13
C TRP A 49 -7.12 -1.79 -5.42
N GLN A 50 -7.29 -2.69 -6.40
CA GLN A 50 -8.55 -3.38 -6.65
C GLN A 50 -8.58 -4.68 -5.87
N ASP A 51 -9.71 -5.03 -5.27
CA ASP A 51 -9.88 -6.31 -4.59
C ASP A 51 -11.21 -6.97 -4.97
N TYR A 52 -11.20 -8.29 -5.10
CA TYR A 52 -12.40 -9.13 -5.29
C TYR A 52 -12.61 -10.00 -4.08
N SER A 53 -13.15 -9.39 -3.02
CA SER A 53 -13.62 -10.06 -1.82
C SER A 53 -14.68 -9.21 -1.14
N ASP A 54 -15.46 -9.82 -0.24
CA ASP A 54 -16.39 -9.09 0.63
C ASP A 54 -15.63 -8.35 1.74
N TYR A 55 -14.81 -7.41 1.31
CA TYR A 55 -13.92 -6.64 2.14
C TYR A 55 -14.73 -5.52 2.78
N LEU A 56 -14.76 -5.46 4.13
CA LEU A 56 -15.57 -4.51 4.91
C LEU A 56 -17.09 -4.58 4.62
N GLY A 57 -17.62 -5.68 4.11
CA GLY A 57 -19.06 -5.79 3.81
C GLY A 57 -19.48 -5.10 2.51
N SER A 58 -18.55 -4.85 1.59
CA SER A 58 -18.81 -4.27 0.26
C SER A 58 -19.58 -5.21 -0.67
N GLY A 59 -19.67 -6.51 -0.33
CA GLY A 59 -20.14 -7.54 -1.23
C GLY A 59 -19.00 -8.11 -2.08
N ILE A 60 -19.28 -9.17 -2.84
CA ILE A 60 -18.28 -9.79 -3.72
C ILE A 60 -18.32 -9.10 -5.09
N SER A 61 -17.55 -8.03 -5.22
CA SER A 61 -17.34 -7.26 -6.45
C SER A 61 -15.90 -6.81 -6.58
N TRP A 62 -15.55 -6.20 -7.71
CA TRP A 62 -14.27 -5.48 -7.84
C TRP A 62 -14.45 -4.08 -7.27
N ASP A 63 -13.87 -3.87 -6.10
CA ASP A 63 -13.96 -2.62 -5.37
C ASP A 63 -12.55 -2.01 -5.20
N ILE A 64 -12.50 -0.68 -5.06
CA ILE A 64 -11.25 0.05 -4.86
C ILE A 64 -11.05 0.30 -3.38
N PHE A 65 -9.88 -0.10 -2.87
CA PHE A 65 -9.48 0.10 -1.49
C PHE A 65 -8.25 0.99 -1.40
N TYR A 66 -8.11 1.65 -0.25
CA TYR A 66 -7.04 2.59 0.02
C TYR A 66 -6.46 2.42 1.42
N LYS A 67 -5.14 2.62 1.54
CA LYS A 67 -4.41 2.80 2.80
C LYS A 67 -3.35 3.89 2.65
N ARG A 68 -2.94 4.45 3.78
CA ARG A 68 -1.81 5.38 3.86
C ARG A 68 -0.78 4.88 4.86
N TRP A 69 0.49 4.83 4.49
CA TRP A 69 1.59 4.75 5.45
C TRP A 69 1.82 6.15 6.01
N ASP A 70 1.71 6.28 7.31
CA ASP A 70 2.02 7.51 8.00
C ASP A 70 3.47 7.46 8.49
N ASP A 71 4.34 8.27 7.87
CA ASP A 71 5.77 8.27 8.18
C ASP A 71 6.05 8.67 9.63
N SER A 72 5.22 9.56 10.18
CA SER A 72 5.37 10.07 11.55
C SER A 72 5.10 9.01 12.60
N SER A 73 4.14 8.11 12.33
CA SER A 73 3.79 7.01 13.25
C SER A 73 4.40 5.67 12.85
N SER A 74 5.00 5.57 11.66
CA SER A 74 5.50 4.31 11.08
C SER A 74 4.43 3.20 11.08
N LEU A 75 3.20 3.56 10.71
CA LEU A 75 2.04 2.66 10.68
C LEU A 75 1.18 2.91 9.45
N TRP A 76 0.53 1.85 8.96
CA TRP A 76 -0.56 1.96 8.00
C TRP A 76 -1.85 2.44 8.69
N THR A 77 -2.61 3.29 7.99
CA THR A 77 -3.98 3.60 8.38
C THR A 77 -4.89 2.38 8.23
N THR A 78 -6.07 2.45 8.84
CA THR A 78 -7.15 1.51 8.56
C THR A 78 -7.52 1.54 7.08
N THR A 79 -7.98 0.40 6.54
CA THR A 79 -8.46 0.34 5.16
C THR A 79 -9.66 1.25 4.96
N GLU A 80 -9.68 1.96 3.84
CA GLU A 80 -10.82 2.75 3.40
C GLU A 80 -11.42 2.14 2.11
N TYR A 81 -12.74 2.01 2.09
CA TYR A 81 -13.51 1.67 0.89
C TYR A 81 -13.72 2.93 0.05
N VAL A 82 -13.33 2.88 -1.23
CA VAL A 82 -13.36 4.05 -2.12
C VAL A 82 -14.51 3.96 -3.13
N SER A 83 -14.75 2.79 -3.71
CA SER A 83 -15.80 2.57 -4.73
C SER A 83 -16.07 1.09 -4.93
#